data_AF-A0A970TAM0-F1
#
_entry.id   AF-A0A970TAM0-F1
#
_cell.length_a   1.000
_cell.length_b   1.000
_cell.length_c   1.000
_cell.angle_alpha   90.00
_cell.angle_beta   90.00
_cell.angle_gamma   90.00
#
_symmetry.space_group_name_H-M   'P 1'
#
loop_
_entity.id
_entity.type
_entity.pdbx_description
1 polymer ?
#
loop_
_entity_poly.entity_id
_entity_poly.type
_entity_poly.pdbx_seq_one_letter_code
_entity_poly.pdbx_strand_id
1 'polypeptide(L)'
;MTYINRRNFIKNSIVAGMGISAMINTGWVGNNSSGTSVFRAGAAKVNITPLMNVPLDGAIMQIGPAKQVHDELFARCLVFDDGRVKLGLAIVDNTMISTDIIDNAKQLIEKYTGIAPERVLISATHSHSTPRGLTGLIPGSAEHQDYLNYLTVRISEGIRRANDNLAPARIAW
;
A
#
# COMPACT_ATOMS: atom_id res chain seq x y z
N MET A 1 -12.91 -31.79 -9.31
CA MET A 1 -13.02 -30.40 -9.78
C MET A 1 -11.92 -29.60 -9.10
N THR A 2 -10.79 -29.40 -9.77
CA THR A 2 -9.55 -28.95 -9.13
C THR A 2 -9.52 -27.43 -9.03
N TYR A 3 -9.46 -26.90 -7.81
CA TYR A 3 -9.50 -25.47 -7.50
C TYR A 3 -8.21 -24.78 -7.97
N ILE A 4 -8.33 -23.82 -8.90
CA ILE A 4 -7.20 -23.04 -9.39
C ILE A 4 -6.95 -21.88 -8.42
N ASN A 5 -5.82 -21.90 -7.70
CA ASN A 5 -5.35 -20.78 -6.88
C ASN A 5 -4.32 -19.95 -7.66
N ARG A 6 -4.32 -18.63 -7.46
CA ARG A 6 -3.36 -17.61 -7.97
C ARG A 6 -1.90 -18.08 -8.02
N ARG A 7 -1.44 -18.86 -7.03
CA ARG A 7 -0.07 -19.40 -6.99
C ARG A 7 0.25 -20.38 -8.13
N ASN A 8 -0.75 -21.10 -8.65
CA ASN A 8 -0.58 -22.06 -9.73
C ASN A 8 -0.62 -21.41 -11.12
N PHE A 9 -1.29 -20.26 -11.25
CA PHE A 9 -1.35 -19.50 -12.50
C PHE A 9 0.00 -18.84 -12.84
N ILE A 10 0.68 -18.25 -11.84
CA ILE A 10 1.95 -17.52 -12.07
C ILE A 10 3.10 -18.47 -12.41
N LYS A 11 3.12 -19.69 -11.86
CA LYS A 11 4.17 -20.68 -12.12
C LYS A 11 4.17 -21.22 -13.56
N ASN A 12 3.02 -21.20 -14.24
CA ASN A 12 2.89 -21.74 -15.59
C ASN A 12 3.09 -20.70 -16.71
N SER A 13 3.33 -19.42 -16.36
CA SER A 13 3.32 -18.31 -17.34
C SER A 13 4.69 -17.67 -17.59
N ILE A 14 5.79 -18.21 -17.04
CA ILE A 14 7.15 -17.69 -17.28
C ILE A 14 7.99 -18.76 -17.98
N VAL A 15 7.81 -18.87 -19.30
CA VAL A 15 8.78 -19.49 -20.21
C VAL A 15 8.88 -18.60 -21.45
N ALA A 16 10.12 -18.35 -21.88
CA ALA A 16 10.57 -17.57 -23.06
C ALA A 16 10.67 -16.04 -22.85
N GLY A 17 11.82 -15.37 -23.03
CA GLY A 17 13.10 -15.80 -23.59
C GLY A 17 14.26 -14.88 -23.19
N MET A 18 15.42 -15.49 -22.94
CA MET A 18 16.71 -14.81 -22.88
C MET A 18 17.27 -14.73 -24.30
N GLY A 19 17.33 -13.52 -24.86
CA GLY A 19 18.05 -13.23 -26.10
C GLY A 19 19.22 -12.28 -25.80
N ILE A 20 20.43 -12.82 -25.88
CA ILE A 20 21.68 -12.04 -25.84
C ILE A 20 21.83 -11.37 -27.20
N SER A 21 22.01 -10.05 -27.24
CA SER A 21 22.51 -9.36 -28.43
C SER A 21 23.56 -8.35 -28.02
N ALA A 22 24.80 -8.64 -28.34
CA ALA A 22 25.94 -7.76 -28.20
C ALA A 22 26.05 -6.89 -29.45
N MET A 23 26.02 -5.56 -29.28
CA MET A 23 26.39 -4.62 -30.33
C MET A 23 27.34 -3.57 -29.74
N ILE A 24 28.56 -3.56 -30.30
CA ILE A 24 29.59 -2.57 -30.05
C ILE A 24 29.17 -1.31 -30.82
N ASN A 25 28.93 -0.21 -30.12
CA ASN A 25 28.70 1.09 -30.74
C ASN A 25 29.85 2.02 -30.36
N THR A 26 30.87 2.11 -31.22
CA THR A 26 31.89 3.15 -31.18
C THR A 26 31.32 4.41 -31.81
N GLY A 27 30.79 5.31 -30.97
CA GLY A 27 30.26 6.60 -31.40
C GLY A 27 30.32 7.64 -30.28
N TRP A 28 31.20 8.61 -30.45
CA TRP A 28 31.22 9.99 -29.90
C TRP A 28 30.55 10.21 -28.52
N VAL A 29 31.36 10.36 -27.47
CA VAL A 29 30.91 10.86 -26.15
C VAL A 29 30.77 12.38 -26.22
N GLY A 30 29.64 12.84 -26.75
CA GLY A 30 29.12 14.16 -26.41
C GLY A 30 28.59 14.10 -24.98
N ASN A 31 29.19 14.86 -24.06
CA ASN A 31 28.79 14.92 -22.66
C ASN A 31 27.48 15.73 -22.51
N ASN A 32 26.38 15.20 -23.05
CA ASN A 32 25.03 15.65 -22.75
C ASN A 32 24.52 14.85 -21.55
N SER A 33 24.91 15.26 -20.35
CA SER A 33 24.28 14.80 -19.12
C SER A 33 22.89 15.45 -18.93
N SER A 34 22.03 15.36 -19.94
CA SER A 34 20.59 15.33 -19.72
C SER A 34 20.23 13.88 -19.36
N GLY A 35 20.65 13.47 -18.16
CA GLY A 35 20.39 12.13 -17.64
C GLY A 35 18.88 11.89 -17.69
N THR A 36 18.46 10.97 -18.55
CA THR A 36 17.05 10.54 -18.59
C THR A 36 16.72 9.95 -17.22
N SER A 37 15.86 10.63 -16.45
CA SER A 37 15.45 10.10 -15.15
C SER A 37 14.73 8.78 -15.38
N VAL A 38 15.28 7.72 -14.79
CA VAL A 38 14.68 6.38 -14.88
C VAL A 38 13.48 6.37 -13.95
N PHE A 39 12.29 6.12 -14.50
CA PHE A 39 11.09 5.91 -13.69
C PHE A 39 11.28 4.72 -12.76
N ARG A 40 10.98 4.91 -11.48
CA ARG A 40 11.06 3.87 -10.45
C ARG A 40 9.71 3.68 -9.80
N ALA A 41 9.44 2.45 -9.40
CA ALA A 41 8.30 2.11 -8.56
C ALA A 41 8.73 1.12 -7.48
N GLY A 42 8.11 1.23 -6.32
CA GLY A 42 8.30 0.33 -5.21
C GLY A 42 6.95 -0.11 -4.65
N ALA A 43 6.90 -1.34 -4.15
CA ALA A 43 5.67 -1.94 -3.66
C ALA A 43 5.90 -2.59 -2.30
N ALA A 44 4.88 -2.53 -1.45
CA ALA A 44 4.86 -3.24 -0.19
C ALA A 44 3.44 -3.65 0.20
N LYS A 45 3.36 -4.66 1.06
CA LYS A 45 2.12 -5.15 1.65
C LYS A 45 2.37 -5.34 3.14
N VAL A 46 1.55 -4.73 3.98
CA VAL A 46 1.67 -4.81 5.44
C VAL A 46 0.36 -5.25 6.06
N ASN A 47 0.43 -6.17 7.01
CA ASN A 47 -0.73 -6.73 7.70
C ASN A 47 -1.33 -5.65 8.63
N ILE A 48 -2.64 -5.44 8.54
CA ILE A 48 -3.41 -4.50 9.37
C ILE A 48 -4.53 -5.22 10.14
N THR A 49 -4.47 -6.55 10.22
CA THR A 49 -5.45 -7.35 10.96
C THR A 49 -5.49 -6.85 12.41
N PRO A 50 -6.67 -6.52 12.94
CA PRO A 50 -6.80 -6.01 14.30
C PRO A 50 -6.48 -7.12 15.31
N LEU A 51 -6.27 -6.72 16.56
CA LEU A 51 -6.49 -7.65 17.67
C LEU A 51 -7.99 -8.02 17.75
N MET A 52 -8.28 -9.13 18.41
CA MET A 52 -9.67 -9.58 18.60
C MET A 52 -10.48 -8.54 19.38
N ASN A 53 -11.80 -8.57 19.24
CA ASN A 53 -12.75 -7.67 19.88
C ASN A 53 -12.85 -6.23 19.33
N VAL A 54 -12.27 -5.95 18.16
CA VAL A 54 -12.51 -4.68 17.47
C VAL A 54 -13.87 -4.71 16.75
N PRO A 55 -14.68 -3.63 16.81
CA PRO A 55 -15.97 -3.57 16.11
C PRO A 55 -15.86 -3.73 14.58
N LEU A 56 -16.68 -4.59 14.00
CA LEU A 56 -16.83 -4.73 12.56
C LEU A 56 -17.98 -3.85 12.04
N ASP A 57 -17.88 -3.38 10.79
CA ASP A 57 -19.00 -2.98 9.93
C ASP A 57 -20.09 -1.96 10.40
N GLY A 58 -19.70 -0.72 10.66
CA GLY A 58 -20.61 0.43 10.61
C GLY A 58 -21.72 0.60 11.67
N ALA A 59 -22.28 1.82 11.68
CA ALA A 59 -23.48 2.21 12.43
C ALA A 59 -24.77 1.59 11.86
N ILE A 60 -24.69 1.00 10.66
CA ILE A 60 -25.84 0.45 9.93
C ILE A 60 -26.17 -0.96 10.42
N MET A 61 -25.15 -1.81 10.62
CA MET A 61 -25.37 -3.24 10.88
C MET A 61 -24.96 -3.68 12.29
N GLN A 62 -24.22 -2.84 13.05
CA GLN A 62 -23.72 -3.15 14.41
C GLN A 62 -23.28 -4.60 14.58
N ILE A 63 -22.57 -5.15 13.59
CA ILE A 63 -22.07 -6.52 13.66
C ILE A 63 -20.98 -6.47 14.74
N GLY A 64 -21.31 -7.04 15.90
CA GLY A 64 -20.52 -6.97 17.12
C GLY A 64 -19.05 -7.38 16.96
N PRO A 65 -18.29 -7.40 18.06
CA PRO A 65 -16.83 -7.52 18.00
C PRO A 65 -16.37 -8.67 17.10
N ALA A 66 -15.27 -8.45 16.37
CA ALA A 66 -14.63 -9.49 15.57
C ALA A 66 -14.37 -10.74 16.42
N LYS A 67 -15.03 -11.86 16.06
CA LYS A 67 -14.92 -13.15 16.76
C LYS A 67 -13.89 -14.09 16.15
N GLN A 68 -13.50 -13.86 14.90
CA GLN A 68 -12.55 -14.68 14.16
C GLN A 68 -11.97 -13.85 13.00
N VAL A 69 -10.75 -14.18 12.61
CA VAL A 69 -10.13 -13.74 11.35
C VAL A 69 -10.28 -14.87 10.32
N HIS A 70 -11.02 -14.63 9.24
CA HIS A 70 -11.09 -15.57 8.11
C HIS A 70 -9.88 -15.40 7.18
N ASP A 71 -9.62 -14.15 6.76
CA ASP A 71 -8.45 -13.75 5.98
C ASP A 71 -7.72 -12.59 6.68
N GLU A 72 -6.40 -12.55 6.53
CA GLU A 72 -5.61 -11.40 6.97
C GLU A 72 -5.95 -10.16 6.13
N LEU A 73 -5.97 -9.01 6.81
CA LEU A 73 -6.23 -7.71 6.20
C LEU A 73 -4.93 -6.98 5.92
N PHE A 74 -4.89 -6.19 4.85
CA PHE A 74 -3.65 -5.50 4.44
C PHE A 74 -3.83 -4.06 3.98
N ALA A 75 -2.79 -3.26 4.21
CA ALA A 75 -2.50 -2.10 3.40
C ALA A 75 -1.54 -2.51 2.28
N ARG A 76 -1.94 -2.27 1.03
CA ARG A 76 -1.13 -2.49 -0.18
C ARG A 76 -0.68 -1.14 -0.69
N CYS A 77 0.63 -0.93 -0.70
CA CYS A 77 1.22 0.37 -0.93
C CYS A 77 2.11 0.35 -2.17
N LEU A 78 2.00 1.41 -2.97
CA LEU A 78 2.87 1.72 -4.10
C LEU A 78 3.51 3.09 -3.87
N VAL A 79 4.76 3.22 -4.28
CA VAL A 79 5.46 4.51 -4.39
C VAL A 79 5.99 4.61 -5.82
N PHE A 80 5.76 5.75 -6.45
CA PHE A 80 6.25 6.08 -7.79
C PHE A 80 7.25 7.22 -7.68
N ASP A 81 8.31 7.18 -8.47
CA ASP A 81 9.37 8.19 -8.50
C ASP A 81 9.80 8.43 -9.96
N ASP A 82 9.59 9.65 -10.46
CA ASP A 82 9.99 10.06 -11.82
C ASP A 82 11.40 10.73 -11.85
N GLY A 83 12.10 10.74 -10.71
CA GLY A 83 13.38 11.42 -10.50
C GLY A 83 13.26 12.87 -10.05
N ARG A 84 12.04 13.43 -10.01
CA ARG A 84 11.76 14.81 -9.55
C ARG A 84 10.73 14.82 -8.41
N VAL A 85 9.72 13.98 -8.51
CA VAL A 85 8.58 13.89 -7.60
C VAL A 85 8.33 12.43 -7.24
N LYS A 86 8.03 12.21 -5.97
CA LYS A 86 7.50 10.94 -5.48
C LYS A 86 6.02 11.04 -5.16
N LEU A 87 5.27 10.01 -5.52
CA LEU A 87 3.86 9.84 -5.19
C LEU A 87 3.66 8.56 -4.37
N GLY A 88 2.81 8.61 -3.35
CA GLY A 88 2.43 7.46 -2.54
C GLY A 88 0.97 7.07 -2.77
N LEU A 89 0.70 5.78 -2.89
CA LEU A 89 -0.65 5.23 -2.99
C LEU A 89 -0.80 4.08 -1.99
N ALA A 90 -1.83 4.11 -1.15
CA ALA A 90 -2.18 3.02 -0.25
C ALA A 90 -3.65 2.61 -0.46
N ILE A 91 -3.87 1.33 -0.72
CA ILE A 91 -5.20 0.71 -0.72
C ILE A 91 -5.30 -0.18 0.51
N VAL A 92 -6.27 0.10 1.37
CA VAL A 92 -6.34 -0.41 2.74
C VAL A 92 -7.62 -1.22 2.91
N ASP A 93 -7.49 -2.46 3.41
CA ASP A 93 -8.61 -3.37 3.67
C ASP A 93 -9.43 -2.91 4.89
N ASN A 94 -10.23 -1.84 4.70
CA ASN A 94 -11.17 -1.28 5.67
C ASN A 94 -12.50 -0.92 4.98
N THR A 95 -13.57 -0.76 5.76
CA THR A 95 -14.84 -0.22 5.25
C THR A 95 -14.71 1.27 4.97
N MET A 96 -14.21 2.03 5.94
CA MET A 96 -14.02 3.47 5.88
C MET A 96 -12.85 3.85 6.78
N ILE A 97 -12.23 5.00 6.51
CA ILE A 97 -11.13 5.56 7.29
C ILE A 97 -11.41 7.05 7.50
N SER A 98 -11.36 7.51 8.74
CA SER A 98 -11.55 8.91 9.08
C SER A 98 -10.38 9.77 8.59
N THR A 99 -10.70 11.03 8.31
CA THR A 99 -9.72 12.02 7.85
C THR A 99 -8.54 12.19 8.81
N ASP A 100 -8.78 12.20 10.13
CA ASP A 100 -7.71 12.34 11.12
C ASP A 100 -6.70 11.18 11.10
N ILE A 101 -7.18 9.95 10.88
CA ILE A 101 -6.33 8.76 10.72
C ILE A 101 -5.48 8.88 9.45
N ILE A 102 -6.08 9.36 8.35
CA ILE A 102 -5.38 9.62 7.08
C ILE A 102 -4.32 10.72 7.26
N ASP A 103 -4.67 11.84 7.89
CA ASP A 103 -3.78 12.97 8.10
C ASP A 103 -2.59 12.60 8.99
N ASN A 104 -2.84 11.90 10.09
CA ASN A 104 -1.78 11.39 10.96
C ASN A 104 -0.87 10.40 10.23
N ALA A 105 -1.43 9.52 9.40
CA ALA A 105 -0.63 8.59 8.59
C ALA A 105 0.24 9.35 7.58
N LYS A 106 -0.29 10.39 6.93
CA LYS A 106 0.44 11.25 5.99
C LYS A 106 1.58 12.02 6.66
N GLN A 107 1.38 12.54 7.87
CA GLN A 107 2.46 13.19 8.63
C GLN A 107 3.61 12.22 8.93
N LEU A 108 3.30 10.98 9.31
CA LEU A 108 4.32 9.95 9.52
C LEU A 108 5.01 9.56 8.21
N ILE A 109 4.25 9.46 7.10
CA ILE A 109 4.81 9.19 5.77
C ILE A 109 5.82 10.26 5.39
N GLU A 110 5.44 11.54 5.49
CA GLU A 110 6.34 12.67 5.21
C GLU A 110 7.60 12.59 6.07
N LYS A 111 7.44 12.40 7.38
CA LYS A 111 8.56 12.26 8.32
C LYS A 111 9.55 11.16 7.93
N TYR A 112 9.07 9.99 7.50
CA TYR A 112 9.93 8.83 7.22
C TYR A 112 10.40 8.69 5.77
N THR A 113 9.75 9.37 4.82
CA THR A 113 10.01 9.19 3.38
C THR A 113 10.31 10.48 2.62
N GLY A 114 9.96 11.65 3.20
CA GLY A 114 10.00 12.94 2.53
C GLY A 114 8.89 13.16 1.51
N ILE A 115 7.91 12.24 1.37
CA ILE A 115 6.78 12.41 0.46
C ILE A 115 5.74 13.32 1.13
N ALA A 116 5.52 14.50 0.53
CA ALA A 116 4.58 15.49 1.05
C ALA A 116 3.13 14.95 1.14
N PRO A 117 2.33 15.33 2.15
CA PRO A 117 0.97 14.82 2.37
C PRO A 117 0.02 14.92 1.17
N GLU A 118 0.14 15.98 0.36
CA GLU A 118 -0.65 16.21 -0.85
C GLU A 118 -0.28 15.27 -2.00
N ARG A 119 0.85 14.56 -1.91
CA ARG A 119 1.33 13.57 -2.88
C ARG A 119 1.04 12.14 -2.47
N VAL A 120 0.25 11.96 -1.40
CA VAL A 120 -0.15 10.65 -0.88
C VAL A 120 -1.66 10.49 -1.01
N LEU A 121 -2.09 9.42 -1.69
CA LEU A 121 -3.48 8.99 -1.72
C LEU A 121 -3.65 7.73 -0.87
N ILE A 122 -4.61 7.75 0.05
CA ILE A 122 -4.97 6.63 0.91
C ILE A 122 -6.44 6.36 0.67
N SER A 123 -6.80 5.12 0.35
CA SER A 123 -8.17 4.71 0.07
C SER A 123 -8.49 3.41 0.79
N ALA A 124 -9.75 3.29 1.22
CA ALA A 124 -10.30 2.06 1.78
C ALA A 124 -10.93 1.21 0.66
N THR A 125 -10.87 -0.11 0.77
CA THR A 125 -11.54 -1.02 -0.17
C THR A 125 -13.06 -1.02 -0.04
N HIS A 126 -13.59 -0.42 1.03
CA HIS A 126 -15.01 -0.45 1.38
C HIS A 126 -15.55 -1.88 1.65
N SER A 127 -14.77 -2.69 2.34
CA SER A 127 -15.19 -4.06 2.72
C SER A 127 -15.99 -4.06 4.02
N HIS A 128 -17.15 -4.70 4.00
CA HIS A 128 -18.05 -4.85 5.15
C HIS A 128 -17.62 -5.98 6.12
N SER A 129 -16.57 -6.74 5.80
CA SER A 129 -16.03 -7.79 6.68
C SER A 129 -14.70 -7.38 7.31
N THR A 130 -14.52 -6.08 7.56
CA THR A 130 -13.29 -5.49 8.09
C THR A 130 -13.58 -4.52 9.23
N PRO A 131 -12.60 -4.20 10.09
CA PRO A 131 -12.74 -3.13 11.06
C PRO A 131 -12.98 -1.78 10.40
N ARG A 132 -13.57 -0.89 11.17
CA ARG A 132 -13.70 0.53 10.78
C ARG A 132 -12.47 1.31 11.22
N GLY A 133 -11.94 2.14 10.34
CA GLY A 133 -10.94 3.15 10.69
C GLY A 133 -11.57 4.49 11.11
N LEU A 134 -12.71 4.48 11.80
CA LEU A 134 -13.49 5.70 12.10
C LEU A 134 -13.34 6.17 13.55
N THR A 135 -13.14 7.47 13.73
CA THR A 135 -13.14 8.20 15.02
C THR A 135 -14.52 8.71 15.41
N GLY A 136 -14.75 8.88 16.72
CA GLY A 136 -15.94 9.57 17.26
C GLY A 136 -17.29 8.84 17.17
N LEU A 137 -17.34 7.67 16.51
CA LEU A 137 -18.58 6.90 16.29
C LEU A 137 -18.94 5.95 17.43
N ILE A 138 -17.95 5.46 18.18
CA ILE A 138 -18.14 4.65 19.37
C ILE A 138 -17.36 5.34 20.50
N PRO A 139 -18.00 6.20 21.29
CA PRO A 139 -17.34 6.86 22.42
C PRO A 139 -16.87 5.81 23.44
N GLY A 140 -15.56 5.79 23.74
CA GLY A 140 -15.03 5.12 24.94
C GLY A 140 -14.55 3.67 24.84
N SER A 141 -14.49 3.03 23.66
CA SER A 141 -13.87 1.70 23.55
C SER A 141 -12.36 1.81 23.32
N ALA A 142 -11.55 1.51 24.34
CA ALA A 142 -10.09 1.58 24.29
C ALA A 142 -9.49 0.68 23.19
N GLU A 143 -10.07 -0.49 22.98
CA GLU A 143 -9.63 -1.49 21.99
C GLU A 143 -9.74 -0.96 20.55
N HIS A 144 -10.77 -0.15 20.28
CA HIS A 144 -10.93 0.50 18.99
C HIS A 144 -9.87 1.57 18.77
N GLN A 145 -9.56 2.36 19.80
CA GLN A 145 -8.53 3.40 19.70
C GLN A 145 -7.14 2.80 19.47
N ASP A 146 -6.83 1.68 20.11
CA ASP A 146 -5.59 0.94 19.87
C ASP A 146 -5.49 0.48 18.41
N TYR A 147 -6.59 -0.02 17.86
CA TYR A 147 -6.64 -0.39 16.45
C TYR A 147 -6.48 0.82 15.51
N LEU A 148 -7.09 1.96 15.81
CA LEU A 148 -6.92 3.18 15.01
C LEU A 148 -5.46 3.64 15.00
N ASN A 149 -4.81 3.66 16.17
CA ASN A 149 -3.40 4.02 16.29
C ASN A 149 -2.51 3.02 15.52
N TYR A 150 -2.78 1.73 15.68
CA TYR A 150 -2.10 0.67 14.93
C TYR A 150 -2.28 0.86 13.42
N LEU A 151 -3.50 1.08 12.95
CA LEU A 151 -3.83 1.30 11.54
C LEU A 151 -3.04 2.49 10.97
N THR A 152 -3.02 3.63 11.67
CA THR A 152 -2.23 4.81 11.27
C THR A 152 -0.75 4.46 11.05
N VAL A 153 -0.13 3.81 12.03
CA VAL A 153 1.29 3.43 11.96
C VAL A 153 1.54 2.45 10.82
N ARG A 154 0.65 1.46 10.64
CA ARG A 154 0.81 0.43 9.61
C ARG A 154 0.65 0.97 8.20
N ILE A 155 -0.28 1.90 7.95
CA ILE A 155 -0.39 2.55 6.64
C ILE A 155 0.91 3.30 6.30
N SER A 156 1.44 4.08 7.26
CA SER A 156 2.70 4.78 7.08
C SER A 156 3.87 3.82 6.84
N GLU A 157 3.95 2.73 7.61
CA GLU A 157 4.95 1.69 7.43
C GLU A 157 4.88 1.05 6.04
N GLY A 158 3.67 0.80 5.52
CA GLY A 158 3.48 0.25 4.19
C GLY A 158 4.06 1.16 3.11
N ILE A 159 3.79 2.46 3.18
CA ILE A 159 4.36 3.43 2.23
C ILE A 159 5.88 3.55 2.40
N ARG A 160 6.39 3.57 3.63
CA ARG A 160 7.85 3.57 3.90
C ARG A 160 8.53 2.37 3.26
N ARG A 161 8.03 1.15 3.50
CA ARG A 161 8.56 -0.08 2.90
C ARG A 161 8.46 -0.05 1.36
N ALA A 162 7.39 0.50 0.81
CA ALA A 162 7.25 0.67 -0.64
C ALA A 162 8.31 1.64 -1.18
N ASN A 163 8.57 2.76 -0.50
CA ASN A 163 9.64 3.69 -0.85
C ASN A 163 11.04 3.04 -0.77
N ASP A 164 11.30 2.23 0.26
CA ASP A 164 12.56 1.52 0.43
C ASP A 164 12.79 0.46 -0.68
N ASN A 165 11.69 -0.03 -1.29
CA ASN A 165 11.70 -1.01 -2.37
C ASN A 165 11.72 -0.39 -3.78
N LEU A 166 12.01 0.91 -3.94
CA LEU A 166 12.04 1.56 -5.25
C LEU A 166 13.05 0.90 -6.20
N ALA A 167 12.59 0.45 -7.36
CA ALA A 167 13.42 -0.12 -8.42
C ALA A 167 12.98 0.44 -9.79
N PRO A 168 13.85 0.42 -10.82
CA PRO A 168 13.46 0.78 -12.19
C PRO A 168 12.19 0.05 -12.62
N ALA A 169 11.22 0.78 -13.16
CA ALA A 169 9.90 0.25 -13.46
C ALA A 169 9.33 0.81 -14.77
N ARG A 170 8.20 0.23 -15.21
CA ARG A 170 7.36 0.71 -16.31
C ARG A 170 5.90 0.63 -15.86
N ILE A 171 5.06 1.52 -16.38
CA ILE A 171 3.60 1.57 -16.12
C ILE A 171 2.84 1.51 -17.45
N ALA A 172 1.68 0.86 -17.45
CA ALA A 172 0.78 0.72 -18.60
C ALA A 172 -0.68 0.69 -18.10
N TRP A 173 -1.64 0.87 -19.01
CA TRP A 173 -3.09 0.85 -18.73
C TRP A 173 -3.84 0.01 -19.78
#